data_AF-A0A0D2PIM5-F1
#
_entry.id   AF-A0A0D2PIM5-F1
#
_cell.length_a   1.000
_cell.length_b   1.000
_cell.length_c   1.000
_cell.angle_alpha   90.00
_cell.angle_beta   90.00
_cell.angle_gamma   90.00
#
_symmetry.space_group_name_H-M   'P 1'
#
loop_
_entity.id
_entity.type
_entity.pdbx_description
1 polymer ?
#
loop_
_entity_poly.entity_id
_entity_poly.type
_entity_poly.pdbx_seq_one_letter_code
_entity_poly.pdbx_strand_id
1 'polypeptide(L)'
;MADLPEATRRNTNVVSRDISIDVSCDDSNCADSSGCSSDMPDVEIVSEDDKSSSASDSGSNQLSKSRRLTHSKLVKYASKFLDDTVPFRKKIKWLPRLAIVKHDGTVQCDFPTDMKPHALDYVVCSAKDDIDPPDIPNIPPLQIVMLIVGTRGDVQPFVAIGKRLQADGHRVRLATHSNFKDFVLDAGLEFYPLGGDPKVLAGYMVKNKGFLPSNPSEIPVQRQQMKDIIFSLLDACKEDDPHSGVKFDVDAIIANPPAYGHTHVAEALNVPLHIFFTMPWTPTSEFPHPLSRVKHSAGYRLSYHIVDALIWLGIRDMINEFRKKTLKLRPVTYLRGSYSSPPDVPYGYIWSPHLVPKPKDWGKNIDVVGFCFLDLASSYKPPESLLKWIDAGDKPIYIGFGSLPVQQPGEMTKIIVQALEKTGQRGIINKGWGGLGNLEKPKDFVYSLDNCPHDWLFERCVAVVHHGGAGTTAAGLKAACPTTIVPFFGDQPFWGEQVHAKGVGPAPIPIDEFSLDKLVEAIRFMLKPEVKERADELARAMEGEDGVAGSVKAFYKHFPVRKSKDEPDTTQTHHHSGVFSIRRCFGHA
;
A
#
# COMPACT_ATOMS: atom_id res chain seq x y z
N MET A 1 51.16 -15.83 35.43
CA MET A 1 51.67 -16.08 34.07
C MET A 1 50.45 -16.20 33.16
N ALA A 2 50.09 -15.23 32.33
CA ALA A 2 50.82 -14.08 31.82
C ALA A 2 49.89 -12.86 31.71
N ASP A 3 50.52 -11.69 31.79
CA ASP A 3 49.96 -10.36 31.90
C ASP A 3 49.29 -9.85 30.62
N LEU A 4 48.28 -9.00 30.77
CA LEU A 4 47.82 -8.07 29.73
C LEU A 4 47.85 -6.64 30.31
N PRO A 5 48.47 -5.67 29.61
CA PRO A 5 48.82 -4.37 30.20
C PRO A 5 47.71 -3.31 30.07
N GLU A 6 47.64 -2.45 31.09
CA GLU A 6 47.05 -1.11 31.03
C GLU A 6 47.78 -0.24 29.99
N ALA A 7 47.02 0.47 29.15
CA ALA A 7 47.53 1.62 28.42
C ALA A 7 46.42 2.66 28.11
N THR A 8 46.46 3.73 28.91
CA THR A 8 46.51 5.14 28.45
C THR A 8 45.29 5.76 27.76
N ARG A 9 44.58 6.59 28.53
CA ARG A 9 43.75 7.71 28.05
C ARG A 9 44.50 8.55 27.01
N ARG A 10 43.94 8.69 25.81
CA ARG A 10 44.26 9.78 24.88
C ARG A 10 42.99 10.49 24.44
N ASN A 11 42.86 11.74 24.86
CA ASN A 11 42.01 12.75 24.25
C ASN A 11 42.32 12.82 22.75
N THR A 12 41.31 12.63 21.90
CA THR A 12 41.34 13.12 20.53
C THR A 12 40.04 13.88 20.27
N ASN A 13 40.15 15.21 20.25
CA ASN A 13 39.18 16.10 19.65
C ASN A 13 39.07 15.72 18.17
N VAL A 14 37.92 15.19 17.75
CA VAL A 14 37.57 15.09 16.34
C VAL A 14 36.54 16.18 16.05
N VAL A 15 37.05 17.23 15.42
CA VAL A 15 36.28 18.32 14.82
C VAL A 15 35.37 17.72 13.75
N SER A 16 34.05 17.90 13.89
CA SER A 16 33.06 17.62 12.84
C SER A 16 33.44 18.39 11.58
N ARG A 17 33.77 17.67 10.51
CA ARG A 17 33.84 18.23 9.16
C ARG A 17 32.46 18.14 8.54
N ASP A 18 31.88 19.29 8.24
CA ASP A 18 30.71 19.42 7.37
C ASP A 18 31.02 18.80 6.01
N ILE A 19 30.18 17.86 5.58
CA ILE A 19 30.19 17.31 4.22
C ILE A 19 28.96 17.86 3.51
N SER A 20 29.18 18.90 2.70
CA SER A 20 28.23 19.42 1.73
C SER A 20 28.05 18.41 0.58
N ILE A 21 26.80 18.05 0.29
CA ILE A 21 26.44 17.28 -0.91
C ILE A 21 26.36 18.27 -2.06
N ASP A 22 27.37 18.24 -2.92
CA ASP A 22 27.46 19.05 -4.13
C ASP A 22 26.54 18.49 -5.22
N VAL A 23 25.63 19.31 -5.74
CA VAL A 23 24.83 19.01 -6.94
C VAL A 23 25.51 19.70 -8.11
N SER A 24 26.53 19.07 -8.69
CA SER A 24 27.14 19.55 -9.92
C SER A 24 26.28 19.16 -11.12
N CYS A 25 25.78 20.18 -11.82
CA CYS A 25 25.33 20.07 -13.20
C CYS A 25 26.53 20.46 -14.08
N ASP A 26 27.02 19.53 -14.89
CA ASP A 26 27.88 19.88 -16.02
C ASP A 26 27.02 20.60 -17.07
N ASP A 27 27.29 21.87 -17.29
CA ASP A 27 27.10 22.52 -18.58
C ASP A 27 28.24 23.50 -18.81
N SER A 28 28.95 23.25 -19.91
CA SER A 28 30.09 24.02 -20.38
C SER A 28 29.63 25.18 -21.26
N ASN A 29 30.44 26.24 -21.23
CA ASN A 29 30.52 27.41 -22.13
C ASN A 29 29.83 28.73 -21.75
N CYS A 30 30.73 29.66 -21.38
CA CYS A 30 30.90 31.02 -21.87
C CYS A 30 30.05 32.18 -21.33
N ALA A 31 30.74 32.95 -20.48
CA ALA A 31 31.04 34.38 -20.61
C ALA A 31 30.14 35.41 -19.91
N ASP A 32 30.83 36.15 -19.04
CA ASP A 32 30.71 37.58 -18.71
C ASP A 32 29.65 38.10 -17.73
N SER A 33 30.14 38.23 -16.50
CA SER A 33 30.26 39.47 -15.72
C SER A 33 29.03 40.08 -15.02
N SER A 34 29.24 40.20 -13.70
CA SER A 34 28.95 41.33 -12.80
C SER A 34 27.71 41.24 -11.89
N GLY A 35 28.01 41.18 -10.58
CA GLY A 35 27.34 41.98 -9.54
C GLY A 35 26.23 41.31 -8.73
N CYS A 36 26.56 40.98 -7.47
CA CYS A 36 25.98 41.56 -6.25
C CYS A 36 25.52 40.55 -5.16
N SER A 37 26.11 40.75 -3.98
CA SER A 37 25.70 40.47 -2.59
C SER A 37 25.10 39.10 -2.22
N SER A 38 25.88 38.40 -1.39
CA SER A 38 25.52 37.36 -0.45
C SER A 38 24.56 37.85 0.63
N ASP A 39 23.44 37.13 0.84
CA ASP A 39 22.72 37.06 2.11
C ASP A 39 21.96 35.72 2.17
N MET A 40 22.43 34.80 3.00
CA MET A 40 21.74 33.57 3.43
C MET A 40 21.22 33.81 4.86
N PRO A 41 19.96 33.48 5.20
CA PRO A 41 19.56 33.44 6.59
C PRO A 41 19.86 32.07 7.21
N ASP A 42 20.50 32.12 8.38
CA ASP A 42 20.79 30.99 9.26
C ASP A 42 19.53 30.24 9.73
N VAL A 43 19.64 28.92 9.88
CA VAL A 43 18.58 28.05 10.43
C VAL A 43 18.94 27.71 11.88
N GLU A 44 18.22 28.29 12.84
CA GLU A 44 18.32 27.95 14.26
C GLU A 44 17.68 26.58 14.56
N ILE A 45 18.43 25.74 15.28
CA ILE A 45 17.97 24.49 15.89
C ILE A 45 17.51 24.84 17.32
N VAL A 46 16.22 24.67 17.62
CA VAL A 46 15.69 24.86 18.97
C VAL A 46 15.67 23.52 19.71
N SER A 47 16.45 23.42 20.78
CA SER A 47 16.36 22.39 21.82
C SER A 47 15.33 22.81 22.88
N GLU A 48 14.34 21.96 23.16
CA GLU A 48 13.41 22.15 24.26
C GLU A 48 14.03 21.63 25.57
N ASP A 49 14.26 22.55 26.52
CA ASP A 49 14.43 22.23 27.95
C ASP A 49 13.34 22.96 28.73
N ASP A 50 12.66 22.21 29.60
CA ASP A 50 11.62 22.64 30.52
C ASP A 50 12.07 23.74 31.48
N LYS A 51 11.26 24.80 31.61
CA LYS A 51 11.05 25.49 32.91
C LYS A 51 9.81 26.38 32.93
N SER A 52 8.99 26.15 33.95
CA SER A 52 7.83 26.92 34.35
C SER A 52 8.17 28.33 34.85
N SER A 53 7.46 29.36 34.39
CA SER A 53 7.08 30.50 35.23
C SER A 53 5.97 31.34 34.58
N SER A 54 5.01 31.74 35.40
CA SER A 54 3.83 32.56 35.13
C SER A 54 4.15 34.03 34.77
N ALA A 55 3.51 34.57 33.73
CA ALA A 55 3.14 36.00 33.67
C ALA A 55 2.08 36.31 32.58
N SER A 56 0.97 36.87 33.05
CA SER A 56 -0.07 37.72 32.44
C SER A 56 -0.13 38.00 30.91
N ASP A 57 -1.31 37.64 30.40
CA ASP A 57 -2.14 38.19 29.32
C ASP A 57 -1.75 39.56 28.70
N SER A 58 -1.32 39.53 27.43
CA SER A 58 -1.49 40.60 26.42
C SER A 58 -0.92 40.18 25.04
N GLY A 59 -1.50 39.14 24.41
CA GLY A 59 -0.98 38.60 23.13
C GLY A 59 -1.99 38.12 22.09
N SER A 60 -3.30 38.20 22.37
CA SER A 60 -4.31 37.45 21.60
C SER A 60 -4.53 37.92 20.14
N ASN A 61 -4.12 39.15 19.78
CA ASN A 61 -4.36 39.71 18.43
C ASN A 61 -3.20 39.53 17.43
N GLN A 62 -1.98 39.23 17.88
CA GLN A 62 -0.84 38.98 16.98
C GLN A 62 -0.71 37.50 16.60
N LEU A 63 -0.97 36.59 17.55
CA LEU A 63 -1.01 35.14 17.32
C LEU A 63 -2.12 34.74 16.32
N SER A 64 -3.28 35.39 16.35
CA SER A 64 -4.39 35.09 15.43
C SER A 64 -4.15 35.57 13.99
N LYS A 65 -3.45 36.70 13.79
CA LYS A 65 -3.05 37.20 12.46
C LYS A 65 -1.93 36.36 11.84
N SER A 66 -0.89 36.02 12.61
CA SER A 66 0.21 35.17 12.14
C SER A 66 -0.31 33.80 11.71
N ARG A 67 -1.16 33.17 12.54
CA ARG A 67 -1.79 31.88 12.24
C ARG A 67 -2.67 31.91 10.99
N ARG A 68 -3.43 33.00 10.75
CA ARG A 68 -4.21 33.22 9.49
C ARG A 68 -3.33 33.41 8.25
N LEU A 69 -2.19 34.07 8.37
CA LEU A 69 -1.24 34.31 7.27
C LEU A 69 -0.53 33.02 6.84
N THR A 70 -0.09 32.20 7.79
CA THR A 70 0.50 30.87 7.52
C THR A 70 -0.54 29.93 6.90
N HIS A 71 -1.78 29.99 7.39
CA HIS A 71 -2.94 29.24 6.89
C HIS A 71 -3.29 29.59 5.43
N SER A 72 -3.35 30.88 5.07
CA SER A 72 -3.61 31.33 3.68
C SER A 72 -2.52 30.86 2.71
N LYS A 73 -1.26 30.80 3.17
CA LYS A 73 -0.13 30.33 2.35
C LYS A 73 -0.20 28.81 2.12
N LEU A 74 -0.50 28.02 3.15
CA LEU A 74 -0.64 26.56 3.06
C LEU A 74 -1.75 26.14 2.07
N VAL A 75 -2.92 26.78 2.15
CA VAL A 75 -4.02 26.54 1.20
C VAL A 75 -3.61 26.87 -0.25
N LYS A 76 -2.87 27.97 -0.45
CA LYS A 76 -2.34 28.34 -1.79
C LYS A 76 -1.27 27.37 -2.30
N TYR A 77 -0.47 26.76 -1.43
CA TYR A 77 0.50 25.75 -1.85
C TYR A 77 -0.17 24.42 -2.17
N ALA A 78 -1.16 24.01 -1.37
CA ALA A 78 -1.96 22.82 -1.60
C ALA A 78 -2.73 22.90 -2.93
N SER A 79 -3.41 24.03 -3.21
CA SER A 79 -4.14 24.21 -4.48
C SER A 79 -3.21 24.22 -5.69
N LYS A 80 -2.03 24.86 -5.59
CA LYS A 80 -1.03 24.83 -6.66
C LYS A 80 -0.37 23.45 -6.84
N PHE A 81 -0.30 22.64 -5.79
CA PHE A 81 0.26 21.28 -5.88
C PHE A 81 -0.69 20.33 -6.62
N LEU A 82 -2.00 20.52 -6.46
CA LEU A 82 -3.05 19.78 -7.17
C LEU A 82 -3.23 20.19 -8.64
N ASP A 83 -2.68 21.33 -9.04
CA ASP A 83 -2.77 21.80 -10.43
C ASP A 83 -1.83 21.00 -11.34
N ASP A 84 -2.41 20.24 -12.28
CA ASP A 84 -1.68 19.41 -13.25
C ASP A 84 -0.89 20.24 -14.28
N THR A 85 -1.21 21.52 -14.44
CA THR A 85 -0.46 22.43 -15.32
C THR A 85 0.86 22.89 -14.70
N VAL A 86 1.04 22.70 -13.38
CA VAL A 86 2.25 23.11 -12.68
C VAL A 86 3.36 22.06 -12.84
N PRO A 87 4.55 22.43 -13.37
CA PRO A 87 5.67 21.50 -13.51
C PRO A 87 6.13 20.89 -12.17
N PHE A 88 6.49 19.61 -12.17
CA PHE A 88 6.92 18.90 -10.96
C PHE A 88 8.10 19.55 -10.24
N ARG A 89 9.04 20.15 -10.98
CA ARG A 89 10.16 20.91 -10.39
C ARG A 89 9.68 22.04 -9.47
N LYS A 90 8.53 22.66 -9.75
CA LYS A 90 7.90 23.67 -8.87
C LYS A 90 7.16 23.01 -7.70
N LYS A 91 6.50 21.87 -7.92
CA LYS A 91 5.82 21.09 -6.88
C LYS A 91 6.81 20.58 -5.80
N ILE A 92 8.01 20.12 -6.19
CA ILE A 92 9.08 19.71 -5.26
C ILE A 92 9.43 20.84 -4.28
N LYS A 93 9.51 22.09 -4.74
CA LYS A 93 9.84 23.24 -3.88
C LYS A 93 8.80 23.51 -2.78
N TRP A 94 7.60 22.96 -2.90
CA TRP A 94 6.52 23.10 -1.92
C TRP A 94 6.35 21.86 -1.04
N LEU A 95 6.94 20.72 -1.44
CA LEU A 95 6.81 19.46 -0.72
C LEU A 95 7.25 19.56 0.76
N PRO A 96 8.39 20.20 1.11
CA PRO A 96 8.80 20.35 2.52
C PRO A 96 7.86 21.23 3.35
N ARG A 97 6.96 22.00 2.70
CA ARG A 97 5.97 22.86 3.37
C ARG A 97 4.60 22.18 3.53
N LEU A 98 4.38 21.06 2.85
CA LEU A 98 3.11 20.33 2.82
C LEU A 98 3.20 18.96 3.51
N ALA A 99 4.41 18.42 3.65
CA ALA A 99 4.63 17.13 4.27
C ALA A 99 5.92 17.12 5.10
N ILE A 100 5.86 16.44 6.24
CA ILE A 100 6.98 16.14 7.11
C ILE A 100 7.19 14.63 7.07
N VAL A 101 8.40 14.21 6.68
CA VAL A 101 8.82 12.81 6.80
C VAL A 101 9.32 12.62 8.22
N LYS A 102 8.67 11.73 8.97
CA LYS A 102 9.10 11.37 10.32
C LYS A 102 10.30 10.44 10.29
N HIS A 103 11.03 10.38 11.41
CA HIS A 103 12.17 9.47 11.58
C HIS A 103 11.82 7.99 11.42
N ASP A 104 10.55 7.61 11.53
CA ASP A 104 10.06 6.24 11.32
C ASP A 104 9.67 5.92 9.87
N GLY A 105 9.89 6.86 8.95
CA GLY A 105 9.59 6.73 7.52
C GLY A 105 8.16 7.08 7.13
N THR A 106 7.30 7.46 8.08
CA THR A 106 5.91 7.86 7.79
C THR A 106 5.82 9.30 7.28
N VAL A 107 4.83 9.56 6.42
CA VAL A 107 4.58 10.91 5.88
C VAL A 107 3.42 11.53 6.63
N GLN A 108 3.69 12.57 7.43
CA GLN A 108 2.67 13.41 8.02
C GLN A 108 2.38 14.58 7.08
N CYS A 109 1.12 14.81 6.76
CA CYS A 109 0.71 15.99 6.01
C CYS A 109 -0.20 16.86 6.88
N ASP A 110 0.26 18.06 7.21
CA ASP A 110 -0.49 19.01 8.01
C ASP A 110 -1.31 19.92 7.09
N PHE A 111 -2.64 19.82 7.17
CA PHE A 111 -3.55 20.64 6.39
C PHE A 111 -4.48 21.47 7.27
N PRO A 112 -4.75 22.73 6.90
CA PRO A 112 -5.73 23.55 7.59
C PRO A 112 -7.16 23.00 7.45
N THR A 113 -7.95 23.11 8.53
CA THR A 113 -9.32 22.59 8.70
C THR A 113 -10.37 23.13 7.72
N ASP A 114 -10.09 24.25 7.04
CA ASP A 114 -11.12 25.03 6.34
C ASP A 114 -11.03 24.92 4.81
N MET A 115 -10.23 23.99 4.28
CA MET A 115 -10.19 23.73 2.84
C MET A 115 -11.51 23.07 2.42
N LYS A 116 -12.42 23.85 1.85
CA LYS A 116 -13.57 23.29 1.14
C LYS A 116 -13.02 22.43 0.00
N PRO A 117 -13.47 21.17 -0.17
CA PRO A 117 -13.14 20.42 -1.36
C PRO A 117 -13.57 21.27 -2.55
N HIS A 118 -12.63 21.66 -3.40
CA HIS A 118 -12.99 22.27 -4.67
C HIS A 118 -13.73 21.17 -5.44
N ALA A 119 -15.05 21.26 -5.44
CA ALA A 119 -15.87 20.68 -6.46
C ALA A 119 -15.44 21.34 -7.77
N LEU A 120 -14.50 20.71 -8.48
CA LEU A 120 -14.52 20.79 -9.93
C LEU A 120 -15.89 20.25 -10.32
N ASP A 121 -16.69 21.06 -11.02
CA ASP A 121 -18.00 20.67 -11.53
C ASP A 121 -17.83 19.42 -12.41
N TYR A 122 -17.99 18.26 -11.79
CA TYR A 122 -18.12 17.01 -12.50
C TYR A 122 -19.57 16.93 -12.94
N VAL A 123 -19.77 16.78 -14.24
CA VAL A 123 -21.04 16.33 -14.80
C VAL A 123 -21.39 15.02 -14.10
N VAL A 124 -22.37 15.08 -13.19
CA VAL A 124 -22.94 13.91 -12.54
C VAL A 124 -23.71 13.16 -13.61
N CYS A 125 -23.04 12.23 -14.29
CA CYS A 125 -23.74 11.16 -15.00
C CYS A 125 -24.32 10.24 -13.92
N SER A 126 -25.55 10.54 -13.49
CA SER A 126 -26.40 9.60 -12.76
C SER A 126 -26.76 8.46 -13.72
N ALA A 127 -25.82 7.53 -13.91
CA ALA A 127 -26.16 6.22 -14.43
C ALA A 127 -26.78 5.46 -13.26
N LYS A 128 -28.08 5.19 -13.37
CA LYS A 128 -28.67 4.07 -12.64
C LYS A 128 -27.90 2.83 -13.10
N ASP A 129 -27.20 2.17 -12.19
CA ASP A 129 -26.62 0.85 -12.44
C ASP A 129 -27.75 -0.19 -12.46
N ASP A 130 -28.65 -0.07 -13.44
CA ASP A 130 -29.43 -1.20 -13.96
C ASP A 130 -28.59 -1.80 -15.08
N ILE A 131 -27.68 -2.72 -14.74
CA ILE A 131 -26.87 -3.43 -15.72
C ILE A 131 -26.94 -4.92 -15.40
N ASP A 132 -27.81 -5.62 -16.13
CA ASP A 132 -27.70 -7.05 -16.39
C ASP A 132 -26.23 -7.42 -16.59
N PRO A 133 -25.73 -8.56 -16.07
CA PRO A 133 -24.32 -8.90 -16.20
C PRO A 133 -23.93 -8.83 -17.68
N PRO A 134 -23.01 -7.93 -18.09
CA PRO A 134 -22.60 -7.88 -19.48
C PRO A 134 -22.03 -9.25 -19.80
N ASP A 135 -22.48 -9.83 -20.92
CA ASP A 135 -21.94 -11.08 -21.45
C ASP A 135 -20.41 -11.02 -21.36
N ILE A 136 -19.83 -11.98 -20.62
CA ILE A 136 -18.38 -12.05 -20.46
C ILE A 136 -17.80 -12.08 -21.87
N PRO A 137 -16.95 -11.11 -22.25
CA PRO A 137 -16.39 -11.09 -23.59
C PRO A 137 -15.71 -12.43 -23.83
N ASN A 138 -15.99 -13.06 -24.98
CA ASN A 138 -15.31 -14.30 -25.35
C ASN A 138 -13.83 -13.99 -25.62
N ILE A 139 -13.01 -14.11 -24.59
CA ILE A 139 -11.57 -13.84 -24.64
C ILE A 139 -10.87 -15.16 -24.96
N PRO A 140 -10.06 -15.23 -26.03
CA PRO A 140 -9.31 -16.44 -26.33
C PRO A 140 -8.32 -16.76 -25.19
N PRO A 141 -7.85 -18.01 -25.08
CA PRO A 141 -6.74 -18.33 -24.18
C PRO A 141 -5.59 -17.32 -24.32
N LEU A 142 -5.09 -16.82 -23.19
CA LEU A 142 -4.07 -15.77 -23.09
C LEU A 142 -2.91 -16.30 -22.26
N GLN A 143 -1.72 -15.76 -22.49
CA GLN A 143 -0.58 -15.89 -21.59
C GLN A 143 -0.50 -14.66 -20.68
N ILE A 144 -0.89 -14.83 -19.43
CA ILE A 144 -1.02 -13.75 -18.46
C ILE A 144 0.13 -13.85 -17.46
N VAL A 145 0.87 -12.76 -17.28
CA VAL A 145 1.87 -12.64 -16.20
C VAL A 145 1.32 -11.77 -15.08
N MET A 146 1.42 -12.25 -13.85
CA MET A 146 1.10 -11.53 -12.62
C MET A 146 2.40 -11.09 -11.94
N LEU A 147 2.72 -9.80 -11.98
CA LEU A 147 3.93 -9.21 -11.40
C LEU A 147 3.64 -8.70 -9.97
N ILE A 148 3.85 -9.55 -8.96
CA ILE A 148 3.41 -9.29 -7.58
C ILE A 148 4.61 -9.19 -6.63
N VAL A 149 4.74 -8.03 -5.99
CA VAL A 149 5.79 -7.73 -5.01
C VAL A 149 5.15 -7.50 -3.65
N GLY A 150 5.62 -8.20 -2.61
CA GLY A 150 5.07 -8.05 -1.27
C GLY A 150 5.22 -9.30 -0.40
N THR A 151 4.40 -9.37 0.64
CA THR A 151 4.37 -10.48 1.59
C THR A 151 3.38 -11.56 1.16
N ARG A 152 3.20 -12.59 1.99
CA ARG A 152 2.19 -13.64 1.75
C ARG A 152 0.78 -13.06 1.56
N GLY A 153 0.45 -11.97 2.27
CA GLY A 153 -0.84 -11.30 2.16
C GLY A 153 -1.06 -10.65 0.79
N ASP A 154 0.01 -10.27 0.10
CA ASP A 154 -0.04 -9.74 -1.26
C ASP A 154 -0.08 -10.88 -2.29
N VAL A 155 0.67 -11.96 -2.09
CA VAL A 155 0.80 -13.05 -3.07
C VAL A 155 -0.41 -14.00 -3.08
N GLN A 156 -0.95 -14.35 -1.92
CA GLN A 156 -2.01 -15.35 -1.79
C GLN A 156 -3.29 -15.03 -2.59
N PRO A 157 -3.80 -13.77 -2.62
CA PRO A 157 -4.91 -13.40 -3.50
C PRO A 157 -4.67 -13.73 -4.98
N PHE A 158 -3.45 -13.50 -5.48
CA PHE A 158 -3.11 -13.74 -6.88
C PHE A 158 -2.93 -15.21 -7.22
N VAL A 159 -2.62 -16.05 -6.22
CA VAL A 159 -2.71 -17.51 -6.40
C VAL A 159 -4.16 -17.91 -6.69
N ALA A 160 -5.12 -17.39 -5.92
CA ALA A 160 -6.54 -17.68 -6.14
C ALA A 160 -7.04 -17.14 -7.50
N ILE A 161 -6.71 -15.88 -7.84
CA ILE A 161 -7.03 -15.27 -9.13
C ILE A 161 -6.41 -16.07 -10.29
N GLY A 162 -5.14 -16.46 -10.18
CA GLY A 162 -4.44 -17.25 -11.19
C GLY A 162 -5.11 -18.59 -11.46
N LYS A 163 -5.50 -19.33 -10.42
CA LYS A 163 -6.22 -20.60 -10.58
C LYS A 163 -7.56 -20.42 -11.29
N ARG A 164 -8.28 -19.33 -10.99
CA ARG A 164 -9.55 -19.02 -11.66
C ARG A 164 -9.34 -18.62 -13.12
N LEU A 165 -8.28 -17.88 -13.45
CA LEU A 165 -7.90 -17.59 -14.84
C LEU A 165 -7.48 -18.86 -15.61
N GLN A 166 -6.74 -19.78 -14.97
CA GLN A 166 -6.41 -21.08 -15.56
C GLN A 166 -7.66 -21.92 -15.85
N ALA A 167 -8.67 -21.87 -14.98
CA ALA A 167 -9.94 -22.54 -15.20
C ALA A 167 -10.70 -22.03 -16.44
N ASP A 168 -10.46 -20.78 -16.86
CA ASP A 168 -10.97 -20.23 -18.14
C ASP A 168 -10.06 -20.55 -19.34
N GLY A 169 -9.00 -21.34 -19.14
CA GLY A 169 -8.09 -21.79 -20.20
C GLY A 169 -6.89 -20.89 -20.43
N HIS A 170 -6.67 -19.85 -19.62
CA HIS A 170 -5.47 -19.02 -19.72
C HIS A 170 -4.23 -19.75 -19.17
N ARG A 171 -3.07 -19.48 -19.77
CA ARG A 171 -1.76 -19.85 -19.21
C ARG A 171 -1.31 -18.74 -18.28
N VAL A 172 -1.12 -19.04 -17.01
CA VAL A 172 -0.85 -18.02 -15.99
C VAL A 172 0.49 -18.26 -15.34
N ARG A 173 1.31 -17.21 -15.37
CA ARG A 173 2.59 -17.12 -14.65
C ARG A 173 2.49 -16.10 -13.53
N LEU A 174 2.83 -16.52 -12.32
CA LEU A 174 2.96 -15.63 -11.16
C LEU A 174 4.43 -15.36 -10.89
N ALA A 175 4.85 -14.13 -11.17
CA ALA A 175 6.19 -13.65 -10.90
C ALA A 175 6.22 -12.94 -9.54
N THR A 176 6.96 -13.50 -8.59
CA THR A 176 7.10 -12.94 -7.24
C THR A 176 8.42 -13.38 -6.59
N HIS A 177 8.58 -13.12 -5.31
CA HIS A 177 9.76 -13.45 -4.53
C HIS A 177 10.02 -14.97 -4.45
N SER A 178 11.31 -15.34 -4.46
CA SER A 178 11.78 -16.73 -4.51
C SER A 178 11.29 -17.63 -3.37
N ASN A 179 11.00 -17.07 -2.20
CA ASN A 179 10.47 -17.79 -1.05
C ASN A 179 9.03 -18.28 -1.23
N PHE A 180 8.30 -17.81 -2.25
CA PHE A 180 6.95 -18.28 -2.56
C PHE A 180 6.91 -19.31 -3.69
N LYS A 181 8.07 -19.74 -4.22
CA LYS A 181 8.16 -20.70 -5.33
C LYS A 181 7.27 -21.92 -5.12
N ASP A 182 7.48 -22.64 -4.01
CA ASP A 182 6.75 -23.89 -3.76
C ASP A 182 5.25 -23.61 -3.57
N PHE A 183 4.89 -22.52 -2.88
CA PHE A 183 3.50 -22.11 -2.70
C PHE A 183 2.76 -21.84 -4.03
N VAL A 184 3.45 -21.28 -5.03
CA VAL A 184 2.90 -21.03 -6.37
C VAL A 184 2.81 -22.31 -7.19
N LEU A 185 3.88 -23.13 -7.19
CA LEU A 185 3.92 -24.38 -7.94
C LEU A 185 2.92 -25.41 -7.41
N ASP A 186 2.80 -25.55 -6.08
CA ASP A 186 1.82 -26.43 -5.43
C ASP A 186 0.37 -26.05 -5.78
N ALA A 187 0.14 -24.78 -6.13
CA ALA A 187 -1.16 -24.31 -6.60
C ALA A 187 -1.44 -24.60 -8.08
N GLY A 188 -0.43 -25.09 -8.84
CA GLY A 188 -0.52 -25.42 -10.26
C GLY A 188 -0.21 -24.26 -11.21
N LEU A 189 0.33 -23.14 -10.71
CA LEU A 189 0.69 -21.97 -11.51
C LEU A 189 2.15 -22.03 -11.96
N GLU A 190 2.48 -21.38 -13.08
CA GLU A 190 3.89 -21.15 -13.44
C GLU A 190 4.50 -20.12 -12.49
N PHE A 191 5.76 -20.32 -12.12
CA PHE A 191 6.49 -19.44 -11.20
C PHE A 191 7.70 -18.80 -11.89
N TYR A 192 7.86 -17.49 -11.70
CA TYR A 192 9.07 -16.78 -12.10
C TYR A 192 9.66 -15.97 -10.92
N PRO A 193 10.96 -16.12 -10.60
CA PRO A 193 11.57 -15.40 -9.50
C PRO A 193 11.85 -13.95 -9.91
N LEU A 194 11.16 -13.01 -9.26
CA LEU A 194 11.56 -11.60 -9.31
C LEU A 194 12.83 -11.40 -8.48
N GLY A 195 13.59 -10.36 -8.85
CA GLY A 195 14.77 -9.92 -8.11
C GLY A 195 14.42 -9.41 -6.71
N GLY A 196 15.46 -9.05 -5.95
CA GLY A 196 15.34 -8.64 -4.55
C GLY A 196 15.27 -9.83 -3.59
N ASP A 197 16.06 -9.77 -2.52
CA ASP A 197 16.10 -10.72 -1.43
C ASP A 197 14.87 -10.53 -0.51
N PRO A 198 13.99 -11.54 -0.43
CA PRO A 198 12.79 -11.46 0.39
C PRO A 198 13.10 -11.28 1.89
N LYS A 199 14.24 -11.78 2.36
CA LYS A 199 14.67 -11.62 3.76
C LYS A 199 15.09 -10.19 4.05
N VAL A 200 15.78 -9.54 3.12
CA VAL A 200 16.20 -8.13 3.25
C VAL A 200 14.98 -7.22 3.20
N LEU A 201 14.05 -7.47 2.28
CA LEU A 201 12.80 -6.71 2.16
C LEU A 201 11.92 -6.87 3.40
N ALA A 202 11.76 -8.10 3.91
CA ALA A 202 11.04 -8.36 5.15
C ALA A 202 11.70 -7.66 6.34
N GLY A 203 13.03 -7.79 6.50
CA GLY A 203 13.77 -7.10 7.56
C GLY A 203 13.67 -5.58 7.50
N TYR A 204 13.60 -5.02 6.29
CA TYR A 204 13.41 -3.59 6.07
C TYR A 204 12.02 -3.11 6.49
N MET A 205 10.95 -3.78 6.04
CA MET A 205 9.55 -3.41 6.38
C MET A 205 9.27 -3.47 7.88
N VAL A 206 10.04 -4.29 8.60
CA VAL A 206 9.95 -4.40 10.05
C VAL A 206 10.58 -3.21 10.76
N LYS A 207 11.75 -2.78 10.29
CA LYS A 207 12.50 -1.70 10.94
C LYS A 207 11.94 -0.32 10.62
N ASN A 208 11.26 -0.20 9.49
CA ASN A 208 10.79 1.07 8.94
C ASN A 208 9.26 1.09 8.94
N LYS A 209 8.64 1.95 9.76
CA LYS A 209 7.18 2.03 9.91
C LYS A 209 6.46 2.69 8.71
N GLY A 210 7.23 3.21 7.75
CA GLY A 210 6.72 3.80 6.51
C GLY A 210 7.56 3.43 5.28
N PHE A 211 7.34 4.15 4.18
CA PHE A 211 7.99 3.88 2.90
C PHE A 211 9.44 4.36 2.83
N LEU A 212 9.81 5.34 3.65
CA LEU A 212 11.15 5.92 3.66
C LEU A 212 12.04 5.27 4.73
N PRO A 213 13.34 5.05 4.45
CA PRO A 213 14.26 4.51 5.45
C PRO A 213 14.37 5.42 6.66
N SER A 214 14.21 4.83 7.84
CA SER A 214 14.45 5.44 9.15
C SER A 214 15.94 5.72 9.38
N ASN A 215 16.80 4.91 8.75
CA ASN A 215 18.25 5.01 8.84
C ASN A 215 18.86 5.26 7.44
N PRO A 216 19.58 6.39 7.23
CA PRO A 216 20.22 6.71 5.96
C PRO A 216 21.19 5.63 5.44
N SER A 217 21.81 4.84 6.33
CA SER A 217 22.73 3.76 5.94
C SER A 217 22.04 2.57 5.26
N GLU A 218 20.72 2.41 5.41
CA GLU A 218 19.94 1.34 4.76
C GLU A 218 19.49 1.72 3.33
N ILE A 219 19.57 3.01 2.97
CA ILE A 219 19.15 3.54 1.66
C ILE A 219 19.81 2.77 0.49
N PRO A 220 21.15 2.57 0.45
CA PRO A 220 21.78 1.91 -0.69
C PRO A 220 21.30 0.47 -0.89
N VAL A 221 21.13 -0.27 0.21
CA VAL A 221 20.66 -1.65 0.19
C VAL A 221 19.24 -1.70 -0.34
N GLN A 222 18.33 -0.88 0.19
CA GLN A 222 16.93 -0.86 -0.26
C GLN A 222 16.81 -0.44 -1.74
N ARG A 223 17.59 0.56 -2.17
CA ARG A 223 17.65 0.96 -3.57
C ARG A 223 18.12 -0.17 -4.46
N GLN A 224 19.12 -0.93 -4.04
CA GLN A 224 19.57 -2.10 -4.79
C GLN A 224 18.45 -3.16 -4.88
N GLN A 225 17.74 -3.45 -3.78
CA GLN A 225 16.61 -4.39 -3.81
C GLN A 225 15.51 -3.95 -4.79
N MET A 226 15.12 -2.67 -4.76
CA MET A 226 14.15 -2.11 -5.70
C MET A 226 14.65 -2.18 -7.15
N LYS A 227 15.94 -1.91 -7.37
CA LYS A 227 16.55 -2.02 -8.69
C LYS A 227 16.50 -3.46 -9.21
N ASP A 228 16.86 -4.44 -8.39
CA ASP A 228 16.83 -5.85 -8.77
C ASP A 228 15.41 -6.31 -9.12
N ILE A 229 14.41 -5.90 -8.33
CA ILE A 229 12.99 -6.12 -8.66
C ILE A 229 12.67 -5.51 -10.03
N ILE A 230 12.86 -4.20 -10.20
CA ILE A 230 12.49 -3.46 -11.42
C ILE A 230 13.15 -4.07 -12.65
N PHE A 231 14.44 -4.40 -12.58
CA PHE A 231 15.19 -4.93 -13.70
C PHE A 231 14.81 -6.37 -14.06
N SER A 232 14.26 -7.15 -13.12
CA SER A 232 13.77 -8.51 -13.39
C SER A 232 12.40 -8.58 -14.08
N LEU A 233 11.63 -7.47 -14.10
CA LEU A 233 10.24 -7.49 -14.58
C LEU A 233 10.11 -7.78 -16.08
N LEU A 234 11.04 -7.32 -16.90
CA LEU A 234 10.99 -7.58 -18.35
C LEU A 234 11.19 -9.07 -18.62
N ASP A 235 12.17 -9.68 -17.95
CA ASP A 235 12.54 -11.07 -18.15
C ASP A 235 11.40 -11.98 -17.71
N ALA A 236 10.72 -11.65 -16.60
CA ALA A 236 9.51 -12.36 -16.16
C ALA A 236 8.41 -12.43 -17.23
N CYS A 237 8.36 -11.44 -18.12
CA CYS A 237 7.37 -11.32 -19.20
C CYS A 237 7.81 -11.96 -20.53
N LYS A 238 9.11 -12.25 -20.72
CA LYS A 238 9.67 -12.66 -22.02
C LYS A 238 10.41 -13.98 -22.00
N GLU A 239 11.06 -14.31 -20.89
CA GLU A 239 11.88 -15.51 -20.81
C GLU A 239 10.99 -16.75 -20.75
N ASP A 240 11.52 -17.84 -21.29
CA ASP A 240 10.88 -19.15 -21.26
C ASP A 240 10.57 -19.56 -19.81
N ASP A 241 9.59 -20.46 -19.64
CA ASP A 241 9.25 -20.94 -18.30
C ASP A 241 10.46 -21.62 -17.65
N PRO A 242 10.96 -21.13 -16.49
CA PRO A 242 12.19 -21.65 -15.89
C PRO A 242 12.12 -23.12 -15.49
N HIS A 243 10.91 -23.69 -15.37
CA HIS A 243 10.70 -25.07 -14.97
C HIS A 243 10.52 -26.01 -16.16
N SER A 244 9.65 -25.67 -17.11
CA SER A 244 9.30 -26.49 -18.26
C SER A 244 10.13 -26.19 -19.52
N GLY A 245 10.82 -25.05 -19.58
CA GLY A 245 11.53 -24.56 -20.77
C GLY A 245 10.61 -24.17 -21.92
N VAL A 246 9.30 -24.11 -21.69
CA VAL A 246 8.33 -23.75 -22.72
C VAL A 246 8.29 -22.24 -22.88
N LYS A 247 8.48 -21.78 -24.13
CA LYS A 247 8.44 -20.37 -24.51
C LYS A 247 7.21 -19.66 -23.97
N PHE A 248 7.40 -18.47 -23.41
CA PHE A 248 6.32 -17.65 -22.86
C PHE A 248 6.26 -16.29 -23.55
N ASP A 249 5.14 -16.02 -24.22
CA ASP A 249 4.91 -14.77 -24.93
C ASP A 249 3.72 -14.06 -24.26
N VAL A 250 3.97 -13.02 -23.47
CA VAL A 250 2.92 -12.35 -22.70
C VAL A 250 1.87 -11.66 -23.58
N ASP A 251 0.60 -11.89 -23.28
CA ASP A 251 -0.55 -11.19 -23.88
C ASP A 251 -1.10 -10.09 -22.97
N ALA A 252 -0.96 -10.23 -21.65
CA ALA A 252 -1.46 -9.28 -20.66
C ALA A 252 -0.66 -9.30 -19.35
N ILE A 253 -0.61 -8.15 -18.68
CA ILE A 253 0.04 -8.01 -17.38
C ILE A 253 -1.02 -7.68 -16.32
N ILE A 254 -0.99 -8.43 -15.23
CA ILE A 254 -1.61 -8.05 -13.95
C ILE A 254 -0.46 -7.67 -13.01
N ALA A 255 -0.59 -6.58 -12.25
CA ALA A 255 0.46 -6.17 -11.32
C ALA A 255 -0.11 -5.50 -10.07
N ASN A 256 0.73 -5.39 -9.04
CA ASN A 256 0.47 -4.49 -7.92
C ASN A 256 1.46 -3.29 -7.92
N PRO A 257 1.09 -2.15 -7.33
CA PRO A 257 1.91 -0.94 -7.37
C PRO A 257 3.36 -1.10 -6.85
N PRO A 258 3.63 -1.88 -5.79
CA PRO A 258 5.00 -2.11 -5.28
C PRO A 258 6.01 -2.68 -6.29
N ALA A 259 5.58 -3.18 -7.45
CA ALA A 259 6.49 -3.61 -8.50
C ALA A 259 7.21 -2.42 -9.21
N TYR A 260 6.64 -1.21 -9.17
CA TYR A 260 7.16 0.07 -9.73
C TYR A 260 7.44 0.14 -11.25
N GLY A 261 7.99 -0.91 -11.88
CA GLY A 261 8.36 -0.91 -13.30
C GLY A 261 7.31 -1.48 -14.24
N HIS A 262 6.22 -2.05 -13.71
CA HIS A 262 5.19 -2.77 -14.48
C HIS A 262 4.55 -1.92 -15.58
N THR A 263 4.27 -0.63 -15.34
CA THR A 263 3.73 0.28 -16.36
C THR A 263 4.66 0.48 -17.54
N HIS A 264 5.98 0.51 -17.29
CA HIS A 264 6.98 0.70 -18.33
C HIS A 264 7.23 -0.58 -19.12
N VAL A 265 7.16 -1.74 -18.47
CA VAL A 265 7.22 -3.04 -19.15
C VAL A 265 6.00 -3.20 -20.07
N ALA A 266 4.79 -2.87 -19.59
CA ALA A 266 3.58 -2.88 -20.41
C ALA A 266 3.69 -1.95 -21.63
N GLU A 267 4.22 -0.72 -21.45
CA GLU A 267 4.49 0.22 -22.54
C GLU A 267 5.49 -0.34 -23.56
N ALA A 268 6.58 -0.96 -23.10
CA ALA A 268 7.63 -1.50 -23.96
C ALA A 268 7.17 -2.71 -24.77
N LEU A 269 6.31 -3.55 -24.17
CA LEU A 269 5.75 -4.75 -24.78
C LEU A 269 4.48 -4.47 -25.58
N ASN A 270 3.87 -3.29 -25.41
CA ASN A 270 2.59 -2.91 -25.99
C ASN A 270 1.47 -3.92 -25.66
N VAL A 271 1.39 -4.32 -24.38
CA VAL A 271 0.38 -5.24 -23.85
C VAL A 271 -0.51 -4.55 -22.81
N PRO A 272 -1.77 -4.98 -22.64
CA PRO A 272 -2.66 -4.44 -21.62
C PRO A 272 -2.14 -4.68 -20.20
N LEU A 273 -2.40 -3.72 -19.31
CA LEU A 273 -2.04 -3.77 -17.90
C LEU A 273 -3.28 -3.55 -17.04
N HIS A 274 -3.47 -4.39 -16.02
CA HIS A 274 -4.48 -4.18 -14.98
C HIS A 274 -3.82 -4.24 -13.60
N ILE A 275 -4.03 -3.20 -12.80
CA ILE A 275 -3.53 -3.16 -11.43
C ILE A 275 -4.56 -3.75 -10.48
N PHE A 276 -4.18 -4.75 -9.69
CA PHE A 276 -4.97 -5.19 -8.55
C PHE A 276 -4.23 -4.92 -7.25
N PHE A 277 -4.95 -4.46 -6.23
CA PHE A 277 -4.31 -4.22 -4.95
C PHE A 277 -5.23 -4.33 -3.75
N THR A 278 -4.62 -4.61 -2.60
CA THR A 278 -5.30 -4.77 -1.32
C THR A 278 -5.59 -3.45 -0.65
N MET A 279 -4.81 -2.39 -0.88
CA MET A 279 -5.03 -1.07 -0.26
C MET A 279 -5.24 0.02 -1.32
N PRO A 280 -5.92 1.13 -0.98
CA PRO A 280 -6.14 2.19 -1.96
C PRO A 280 -4.82 2.85 -2.40
N TRP A 281 -4.72 3.08 -3.70
CA TRP A 281 -3.55 3.65 -4.38
C TRP A 281 -3.92 4.76 -5.39
N THR A 282 -5.22 4.88 -5.70
CA THR A 282 -5.77 5.89 -6.60
C THR A 282 -6.35 7.07 -5.79
N PRO A 283 -6.09 8.33 -6.19
CA PRO A 283 -6.58 9.50 -5.47
C PRO A 283 -8.10 9.51 -5.24
N THR A 284 -8.51 9.77 -4.00
CA THR A 284 -9.91 9.97 -3.59
C THR A 284 -10.01 10.97 -2.45
N SER A 285 -11.19 11.57 -2.28
CA SER A 285 -11.53 12.47 -1.18
C SER A 285 -12.18 11.76 0.01
N GLU A 286 -12.46 10.45 -0.07
CA GLU A 286 -13.13 9.68 0.99
C GLU A 286 -12.19 9.26 2.13
N PHE A 287 -10.95 8.91 1.81
CA PHE A 287 -9.93 8.50 2.80
C PHE A 287 -8.52 8.86 2.31
N PRO A 288 -7.56 9.07 3.22
CA PRO A 288 -6.20 9.42 2.85
C PRO A 288 -5.44 8.24 2.26
N HIS A 289 -4.32 8.52 1.60
CA HIS A 289 -3.39 7.50 1.15
C HIS A 289 -2.91 6.70 2.37
N PRO A 290 -2.96 5.35 2.38
CA PRO A 290 -2.65 4.53 3.57
C PRO A 290 -1.26 4.74 4.17
N LEU A 291 -0.28 5.10 3.33
CA LEU A 291 1.10 5.44 3.73
C LEU A 291 1.27 6.87 4.29
N SER A 292 0.20 7.64 4.36
CA SER A 292 0.19 9.00 4.92
C SER A 292 -0.62 9.05 6.22
N ARG A 293 -0.38 10.08 7.03
CA ARG A 293 -1.20 10.38 8.22
C ARG A 293 -1.81 11.75 8.04
N VAL A 294 -3.08 11.76 7.64
CA VAL A 294 -3.85 12.99 7.41
C VAL A 294 -5.09 12.95 8.28
N LYS A 295 -5.23 13.94 9.16
CA LYS A 295 -6.34 14.00 10.12
C LYS A 295 -7.62 14.59 9.54
N HIS A 296 -7.53 15.32 8.43
CA HIS A 296 -8.65 16.10 7.88
C HIS A 296 -8.95 15.74 6.43
N SER A 297 -10.24 15.58 6.11
CA SER A 297 -10.72 15.15 4.79
C SER A 297 -10.29 16.05 3.63
N ALA A 298 -10.14 17.35 3.89
CA ALA A 298 -9.57 18.33 2.97
C ALA A 298 -8.21 17.92 2.36
N GLY A 299 -7.43 17.12 3.09
CA GLY A 299 -6.11 16.66 2.66
C GLY A 299 -6.06 15.26 2.05
N TYR A 300 -7.18 14.52 2.04
CA TYR A 300 -7.18 13.10 1.65
C TYR A 300 -6.73 12.91 0.21
N ARG A 301 -7.33 13.61 -0.74
CA ARG A 301 -6.94 13.51 -2.16
C ARG A 301 -5.51 13.96 -2.40
N LEU A 302 -5.10 15.04 -1.74
CA LEU A 302 -3.76 15.61 -1.85
C LEU A 302 -2.68 14.65 -1.32
N SER A 303 -2.98 13.86 -0.30
CA SER A 303 -2.05 12.88 0.24
C SER A 303 -1.55 11.88 -0.81
N TYR A 304 -2.41 11.46 -1.75
CA TYR A 304 -2.01 10.56 -2.84
C TYR A 304 -0.97 11.20 -3.77
N HIS A 305 -1.17 12.47 -4.13
CA HIS A 305 -0.22 13.18 -4.98
C HIS A 305 1.12 13.43 -4.28
N ILE A 306 1.10 13.68 -2.97
CA ILE A 306 2.31 13.85 -2.17
C ILE A 306 3.08 12.52 -2.09
N VAL A 307 2.39 11.42 -1.81
CA VAL A 307 3.02 10.09 -1.73
C VAL A 307 3.54 9.66 -3.11
N ASP A 308 2.78 9.85 -4.19
CA ASP A 308 3.22 9.59 -5.57
C ASP A 308 4.50 10.39 -5.91
N ALA A 309 4.55 11.68 -5.53
CA ALA A 309 5.72 12.52 -5.74
C ALA A 309 6.96 12.04 -4.97
N LEU A 310 6.78 11.58 -3.73
CA LEU A 310 7.87 11.05 -2.89
C LEU A 310 8.39 9.72 -3.42
N ILE A 311 7.49 8.80 -3.79
CA ILE A 311 7.85 7.53 -4.43
C ILE A 311 8.65 7.80 -5.70
N TRP A 312 8.12 8.67 -6.58
CA TRP A 312 8.78 9.02 -7.83
C TRP A 312 10.16 9.61 -7.60
N LEU A 313 10.32 10.54 -6.65
CA LEU A 313 11.62 11.12 -6.32
C LEU A 313 12.64 10.04 -5.90
N GLY A 314 12.19 9.01 -5.19
CA GLY A 314 13.02 7.89 -4.76
C GLY A 314 13.42 6.93 -5.90
N ILE A 315 12.57 6.70 -6.89
CA ILE A 315 12.79 5.64 -7.91
C ILE A 315 13.12 6.14 -9.32
N ARG A 316 12.94 7.44 -9.59
CA ARG A 316 13.04 8.05 -10.92
C ARG A 316 14.32 7.67 -11.68
N ASP A 317 15.47 7.72 -11.04
CA ASP A 317 16.76 7.45 -11.69
C ASP A 317 16.87 5.98 -12.11
N MET A 318 16.49 5.05 -11.21
CA MET A 318 16.44 3.62 -11.50
C MET A 318 15.46 3.30 -12.62
N ILE A 319 14.27 3.91 -12.60
CA ILE A 319 13.26 3.76 -13.65
C ILE A 319 13.76 4.30 -14.99
N ASN A 320 14.38 5.48 -15.02
CA ASN A 320 14.89 6.05 -16.27
C ASN A 320 16.10 5.27 -16.80
N GLU A 321 16.94 4.73 -15.92
CA GLU A 321 17.99 3.80 -16.31
C GLU A 321 17.40 2.53 -16.94
N PHE A 322 16.41 1.91 -16.28
CA PHE A 322 15.71 0.72 -16.79
C PHE A 322 15.04 0.98 -18.14
N ARG A 323 14.33 2.10 -18.28
CA ARG A 323 13.71 2.53 -19.54
C ARG A 323 14.74 2.66 -20.65
N LYS A 324 15.86 3.34 -20.40
CA LYS A 324 16.88 3.59 -21.42
C LYS A 324 17.71 2.35 -21.77
N LYS A 325 18.22 1.64 -20.75
CA LYS A 325 19.17 0.53 -20.93
C LYS A 325 18.47 -0.77 -21.31
N THR A 326 17.34 -1.08 -20.68
CA THR A 326 16.65 -2.37 -20.82
C THR A 326 15.48 -2.27 -21.80
N LEU A 327 14.52 -1.37 -21.55
CA LEU A 327 13.28 -1.29 -22.33
C LEU A 327 13.42 -0.56 -23.68
N LYS A 328 14.54 0.14 -23.89
CA LYS A 328 14.78 1.01 -25.06
C LYS A 328 13.71 2.10 -25.25
N LEU A 329 13.11 2.54 -24.15
CA LEU A 329 12.14 3.64 -24.11
C LEU A 329 12.82 4.96 -23.75
N ARG A 330 12.17 6.07 -24.11
CA ARG A 330 12.61 7.41 -23.69
C ARG A 330 12.43 7.59 -22.18
N PRO A 331 13.32 8.33 -21.49
CA PRO A 331 13.13 8.68 -20.08
C PRO A 331 11.80 9.41 -19.83
N VAL A 332 11.18 9.18 -18.67
CA VAL A 332 10.01 9.94 -18.23
C VAL A 332 10.45 11.34 -17.80
N THR A 333 9.84 12.36 -18.40
CA THR A 333 10.10 13.76 -18.08
C THR A 333 9.13 14.28 -17.00
N TYR A 334 9.49 15.41 -16.37
CA TYR A 334 8.76 16.06 -15.27
C TYR A 334 7.38 16.65 -15.63
N LEU A 335 6.87 16.37 -16.84
CA LEU A 335 5.65 16.96 -17.39
C LEU A 335 4.43 16.01 -17.36
N ARG A 336 4.58 14.77 -16.85
CA ARG A 336 3.44 13.88 -16.61
C ARG A 336 2.83 14.18 -15.23
N GLY A 337 1.53 14.46 -15.17
CA GLY A 337 0.82 14.86 -13.94
C GLY A 337 0.69 13.77 -12.86
N SER A 338 0.72 12.49 -13.26
CA SER A 338 0.87 11.33 -12.36
C SER A 338 1.95 10.39 -12.89
N TYR A 339 2.81 9.92 -11.98
CA TYR A 339 4.00 9.12 -12.31
C TYR A 339 3.77 7.63 -12.05
N SER A 340 3.09 7.28 -10.94
CA SER A 340 2.86 5.89 -10.53
C SER A 340 1.43 5.39 -10.79
N SER A 341 0.47 6.28 -11.08
CA SER A 341 -0.94 5.93 -11.33
C SER A 341 -1.47 6.62 -12.60
N PRO A 342 -1.12 6.15 -13.80
CA PRO A 342 -1.59 6.77 -15.03
C PRO A 342 -3.14 6.70 -15.12
N PRO A 343 -3.81 7.77 -15.55
CA PRO A 343 -5.28 7.89 -15.48
C PRO A 343 -6.05 6.83 -16.29
N ASP A 344 -5.40 6.23 -17.29
CA ASP A 344 -6.02 5.28 -18.21
C ASP A 344 -5.79 3.80 -17.83
N VAL A 345 -5.05 3.52 -16.74
CA VAL A 345 -4.83 2.14 -16.29
C VAL A 345 -6.00 1.69 -15.42
N PRO A 346 -6.62 0.53 -15.70
CA PRO A 346 -7.67 -0.01 -14.85
C PRO A 346 -7.12 -0.52 -13.51
N TYR A 347 -7.89 -0.29 -12.44
CA TYR A 347 -7.61 -0.75 -11.09
C TYR A 347 -8.74 -1.63 -10.55
N GLY A 348 -8.39 -2.76 -9.96
CA GLY A 348 -9.28 -3.63 -9.20
C GLY A 348 -8.85 -3.72 -7.74
N TYR A 349 -9.69 -3.27 -6.84
CA TYR A 349 -9.45 -3.30 -5.41
C TYR A 349 -10.08 -4.54 -4.77
N ILE A 350 -9.23 -5.41 -4.23
CA ILE A 350 -9.60 -6.74 -3.74
C ILE A 350 -10.01 -6.73 -2.27
N TRP A 351 -10.98 -5.87 -1.94
CA TRP A 351 -11.64 -5.80 -0.64
C TRP A 351 -13.15 -5.80 -0.78
N SER A 352 -13.84 -6.13 0.31
CA SER A 352 -15.30 -6.12 0.37
C SER A 352 -15.88 -4.71 0.21
N PRO A 353 -16.78 -4.46 -0.77
CA PRO A 353 -17.51 -3.20 -0.88
C PRO A 353 -18.44 -2.95 0.32
N HIS A 354 -18.81 -3.97 1.07
CA HIS A 354 -19.56 -3.82 2.32
C HIS A 354 -18.69 -3.32 3.48
N LEU A 355 -17.39 -3.61 3.47
CA LEU A 355 -16.43 -3.00 4.41
C LEU A 355 -16.05 -1.59 3.98
N VAL A 356 -15.52 -1.44 2.77
CA VAL A 356 -15.10 -0.15 2.20
C VAL A 356 -15.80 0.04 0.85
N PRO A 357 -16.91 0.83 0.81
CA PRO A 357 -17.62 1.10 -0.42
C PRO A 357 -16.74 1.79 -1.45
N LYS A 358 -17.06 1.61 -2.73
CA LYS A 358 -16.41 2.35 -3.81
C LYS A 358 -16.65 3.86 -3.62
N PRO A 359 -15.60 4.69 -3.48
CA PRO A 359 -15.70 6.13 -3.49
C PRO A 359 -16.47 6.67 -4.70
N LYS A 360 -17.29 7.69 -4.47
CA LYS A 360 -18.12 8.31 -5.52
C LYS A 360 -17.28 9.08 -6.55
N ASP A 361 -16.08 9.50 -6.18
CA ASP A 361 -15.13 10.21 -7.05
C ASP A 361 -14.21 9.26 -7.84
N TRP A 362 -14.41 7.93 -7.75
CA TRP A 362 -13.77 6.96 -8.63
C TRP A 362 -14.58 6.70 -9.89
N GLY A 363 -13.90 6.78 -11.04
CA GLY A 363 -14.49 6.54 -12.35
C GLY A 363 -14.77 5.06 -12.66
N LYS A 364 -15.17 4.79 -13.91
CA LYS A 364 -15.50 3.45 -14.42
C LYS A 364 -14.31 2.49 -14.54
N ASN A 365 -13.09 3.02 -14.57
CA ASN A 365 -11.83 2.26 -14.69
C ASN A 365 -11.37 1.66 -13.35
N ILE A 366 -12.09 1.95 -12.26
CA ILE A 366 -11.75 1.47 -10.91
C ILE A 366 -12.91 0.61 -10.40
N ASP A 367 -12.61 -0.63 -10.05
CA ASP A 367 -13.58 -1.59 -9.52
C ASP A 367 -13.20 -1.97 -8.07
N VAL A 368 -14.21 -2.21 -7.23
CA VAL A 368 -14.04 -2.83 -5.90
C VAL A 368 -14.72 -4.19 -5.99
N VAL A 369 -13.93 -5.25 -5.93
CA VAL A 369 -14.37 -6.57 -6.43
C VAL A 369 -14.69 -7.59 -5.35
N GLY A 370 -14.40 -7.30 -4.07
CA GLY A 370 -14.48 -8.27 -2.98
C GLY A 370 -13.12 -8.83 -2.59
N PHE A 371 -13.03 -9.45 -1.41
CA PHE A 371 -11.79 -10.12 -0.98
C PHE A 371 -11.56 -11.43 -1.75
N CYS A 372 -10.32 -11.67 -2.17
CA CYS A 372 -9.93 -12.92 -2.83
C CYS A 372 -9.42 -13.92 -1.79
N PHE A 373 -10.24 -14.94 -1.48
CA PHE A 373 -9.87 -16.00 -0.56
C PHE A 373 -9.29 -17.22 -1.29
N LEU A 374 -8.42 -17.95 -0.60
CA LEU A 374 -7.91 -19.25 -1.02
C LEU A 374 -8.31 -20.27 0.05
N ASP A 375 -9.00 -21.33 -0.34
CA ASP A 375 -9.39 -22.42 0.57
C ASP A 375 -8.17 -23.26 0.93
N LEU A 376 -7.56 -22.94 2.07
CA LEU A 376 -6.41 -23.64 2.65
C LEU A 376 -6.86 -24.67 3.68
N ALA A 377 -8.05 -24.48 4.27
CA ALA A 377 -8.63 -25.37 5.26
C ALA A 377 -8.87 -26.79 4.73
N SER A 378 -9.30 -26.93 3.47
CA SER A 378 -9.65 -28.23 2.87
C SER A 378 -8.55 -29.30 2.91
N SER A 379 -7.28 -28.89 2.88
CA SER A 379 -6.12 -29.81 2.91
C SER A 379 -5.42 -29.85 4.26
N TYR A 380 -5.87 -29.04 5.22
CA TYR A 380 -5.21 -28.87 6.51
C TYR A 380 -5.59 -29.97 7.50
N LYS A 381 -4.57 -30.55 8.14
CA LYS A 381 -4.74 -31.51 9.24
C LYS A 381 -4.30 -30.85 10.55
N PRO A 382 -5.22 -30.38 11.40
CA PRO A 382 -4.87 -29.76 12.67
C PRO A 382 -4.21 -30.78 13.61
N PRO A 383 -3.20 -30.37 14.42
CA PRO A 383 -2.64 -31.21 15.46
C PRO A 383 -3.71 -31.64 16.48
N GLU A 384 -3.66 -32.90 16.93
CA GLU A 384 -4.63 -33.42 17.90
C GLU A 384 -4.62 -32.63 19.22
N SER A 385 -3.46 -32.11 19.63
CA SER A 385 -3.33 -31.25 20.80
C SER A 385 -4.13 -29.95 20.68
N LEU A 386 -4.18 -29.36 19.48
CA LEU A 386 -4.93 -28.14 19.22
C LEU A 386 -6.44 -28.42 19.27
N LEU A 387 -6.89 -29.50 18.65
CA LEU A 387 -8.29 -29.92 18.66
C LEU A 387 -8.77 -30.18 20.09
N LYS A 388 -8.07 -31.05 20.83
CA LYS A 388 -8.39 -31.36 22.23
C LYS A 388 -8.45 -30.12 23.09
N TRP A 389 -7.52 -29.18 22.88
CA TRP A 389 -7.53 -27.93 23.62
C TRP A 389 -8.76 -27.09 23.26
N ILE A 390 -9.02 -26.83 21.98
CA ILE A 390 -10.20 -26.04 21.53
C ILE A 390 -11.49 -26.63 22.11
N ASP A 391 -11.70 -27.94 21.96
CA ASP A 391 -12.92 -28.65 22.36
C ASP A 391 -13.13 -28.71 23.88
N ALA A 392 -12.08 -28.51 24.69
CA ALA A 392 -12.15 -28.61 26.15
C ALA A 392 -12.82 -27.40 26.85
N GLY A 393 -13.30 -26.39 26.12
CA GLY A 393 -13.97 -25.24 26.73
C GLY A 393 -14.49 -24.23 25.71
N ASP A 394 -14.73 -23.00 26.16
CA ASP A 394 -15.31 -21.95 25.32
C ASP A 394 -14.39 -21.52 24.17
N LYS A 395 -15.00 -20.96 23.11
CA LYS A 395 -14.28 -20.46 21.93
C LYS A 395 -13.21 -19.43 22.35
N PRO A 396 -11.94 -19.60 21.95
CA PRO A 396 -10.86 -18.72 22.35
C PRO A 396 -10.82 -17.41 21.53
N ILE A 397 -10.07 -16.43 22.03
CA ILE A 397 -9.62 -15.26 21.27
C ILE A 397 -8.30 -15.60 20.59
N TYR A 398 -8.21 -15.40 19.27
CA TYR A 398 -6.95 -15.50 18.54
C TYR A 398 -6.15 -14.21 18.69
N ILE A 399 -4.84 -14.33 18.93
CA ILE A 399 -3.92 -13.20 19.03
C ILE A 399 -2.66 -13.50 18.21
N GLY A 400 -2.40 -12.72 17.16
CA GLY A 400 -1.25 -12.93 16.29
C GLY A 400 -0.91 -11.74 15.41
N PHE A 401 0.37 -11.33 15.44
CA PHE A 401 0.86 -10.18 14.68
C PHE A 401 1.62 -10.58 13.40
N GLY A 402 1.45 -11.83 12.95
CA GLY A 402 2.08 -12.35 11.73
C GLY A 402 3.59 -12.48 11.86
N SER A 403 4.31 -12.37 10.74
CA SER A 403 5.77 -12.49 10.68
C SER A 403 6.51 -11.19 11.08
N LEU A 404 5.86 -10.31 11.85
CA LEU A 404 6.47 -9.05 12.29
C LEU A 404 7.31 -9.28 13.55
N PRO A 405 8.60 -8.88 13.55
CA PRO A 405 9.44 -8.78 14.73
C PRO A 405 8.85 -7.75 15.69
N VAL A 406 8.54 -8.23 16.87
CA VAL A 406 8.12 -7.40 18.00
C VAL A 406 9.39 -7.05 18.76
N GLN A 407 9.58 -5.77 19.12
CA GLN A 407 10.81 -5.33 19.82
C GLN A 407 10.97 -6.00 21.20
N GLN A 408 9.86 -6.19 21.91
CA GLN A 408 9.82 -6.79 23.25
C GLN A 408 8.74 -7.89 23.31
N PRO A 409 8.97 -9.07 22.70
CA PRO A 409 7.95 -10.10 22.58
C PRO A 409 7.56 -10.71 23.93
N GLY A 410 8.48 -10.74 24.91
CA GLY A 410 8.20 -11.20 26.27
C GLY A 410 7.21 -10.31 27.01
N GLU A 411 7.44 -8.99 27.03
CA GLU A 411 6.53 -8.03 27.67
C GLU A 411 5.16 -8.00 26.99
N MET A 412 5.13 -8.03 25.64
CA MET A 412 3.87 -8.13 24.90
C MET A 412 3.11 -9.41 25.23
N THR A 413 3.80 -10.56 25.30
CA THR A 413 3.19 -11.84 25.68
C THR A 413 2.62 -11.76 27.10
N LYS A 414 3.33 -11.15 28.03
CA LYS A 414 2.88 -10.96 29.42
C LYS A 414 1.61 -10.11 29.47
N ILE A 415 1.57 -8.99 28.74
CA ILE A 415 0.37 -8.14 28.62
C ILE A 415 -0.82 -8.95 28.07
N ILE A 416 -0.60 -9.72 27.01
CA ILE A 416 -1.63 -10.56 26.39
C ILE A 416 -2.21 -11.56 27.39
N VAL A 417 -1.35 -12.32 28.07
CA VAL A 417 -1.78 -13.33 29.06
C VAL A 417 -2.53 -12.69 30.21
N GLN A 418 -2.05 -11.55 30.71
CA GLN A 418 -2.73 -10.80 31.78
C GLN A 418 -4.09 -10.25 31.33
N ALA A 419 -4.22 -9.81 30.09
CA ALA A 419 -5.50 -9.34 29.55
C ALA A 419 -6.52 -10.47 29.43
N LEU A 420 -6.11 -11.63 28.93
CA LEU A 420 -6.93 -12.84 28.86
C LEU A 420 -7.38 -13.28 30.27
N GLU A 421 -6.45 -13.30 31.24
CA GLU A 421 -6.76 -13.64 32.64
C GLU A 421 -7.76 -12.64 33.26
N LYS A 422 -7.56 -11.33 33.08
CA LYS A 422 -8.46 -10.28 33.58
C LYS A 422 -9.85 -10.27 32.94
N THR A 423 -9.97 -10.78 31.72
CA THR A 423 -11.23 -10.86 30.98
C THR A 423 -11.88 -12.24 31.07
N GLY A 424 -11.23 -13.19 31.76
CA GLY A 424 -11.71 -14.57 31.90
C GLY A 424 -11.76 -15.33 30.58
N GLN A 425 -10.96 -14.93 29.58
CA GLN A 425 -11.01 -15.49 28.23
C GLN A 425 -9.89 -16.50 28.01
N ARG A 426 -10.20 -17.52 27.22
CA ARG A 426 -9.19 -18.42 26.65
C ARG A 426 -8.56 -17.75 25.44
N GLY A 427 -7.29 -18.03 25.18
CA GLY A 427 -6.57 -17.41 24.06
C GLY A 427 -5.66 -18.37 23.31
N ILE A 428 -5.60 -18.18 21.99
CA ILE A 428 -4.60 -18.79 21.11
C ILE A 428 -3.59 -17.71 20.75
N ILE A 429 -2.32 -17.92 21.08
CA ILE A 429 -1.23 -16.99 20.72
C ILE A 429 -0.44 -17.61 19.58
N ASN A 430 -0.46 -16.97 18.41
CA ASN A 430 0.40 -17.36 17.31
C ASN A 430 1.82 -16.83 17.56
N LYS A 431 2.79 -17.75 17.68
CA LYS A 431 4.19 -17.39 17.96
C LYS A 431 4.81 -16.51 16.87
N GLY A 432 4.43 -16.76 15.61
CA GLY A 432 4.99 -16.10 14.44
C GLY A 432 6.53 -16.13 14.38
N TRP A 433 7.11 -15.22 13.59
CA TRP A 433 8.56 -14.97 13.58
C TRP A 433 9.02 -14.10 14.77
N GLY A 434 8.08 -13.41 15.43
CA GLY A 434 8.36 -12.47 16.50
C GLY A 434 8.65 -13.10 17.87
N GLY A 435 8.51 -14.42 18.01
CA GLY A 435 8.80 -15.12 19.27
C GLY A 435 7.77 -14.88 20.37
N LEU A 436 6.52 -14.58 20.00
CA LEU A 436 5.40 -14.44 20.94
C LEU A 436 5.04 -15.78 21.57
N GLY A 437 4.41 -15.76 22.74
CA GLY A 437 3.86 -16.97 23.36
C GLY A 437 4.89 -17.87 24.06
N ASN A 438 6.14 -17.42 24.23
CA ASN A 438 7.11 -18.04 25.12
C ASN A 438 6.80 -17.65 26.57
N LEU A 439 6.13 -18.55 27.29
CA LEU A 439 5.73 -18.35 28.68
C LEU A 439 6.74 -19.00 29.63
N GLU A 440 7.08 -18.32 30.72
CA GLU A 440 7.89 -18.91 31.82
C GLU A 440 7.18 -20.10 32.47
N LYS A 441 5.84 -20.05 32.53
CA LYS A 441 4.99 -21.13 33.03
C LYS A 441 3.80 -21.32 32.10
N PRO A 442 3.48 -22.57 31.69
CA PRO A 442 2.27 -22.86 30.95
C PRO A 442 1.03 -22.38 31.72
N LYS A 443 0.03 -21.88 30.99
CA LYS A 443 -1.27 -21.47 31.51
C LYS A 443 -2.34 -22.24 30.75
N ASP A 444 -3.21 -22.96 31.44
CA ASP A 444 -4.17 -23.87 30.78
C ASP A 444 -5.15 -23.15 29.83
N PHE A 445 -5.43 -21.87 30.09
CA PHE A 445 -6.28 -21.02 29.23
C PHE A 445 -5.54 -20.41 28.03
N VAL A 446 -4.26 -20.71 27.82
CA VAL A 446 -3.45 -20.22 26.69
C VAL A 446 -2.90 -21.38 25.88
N TYR A 447 -3.11 -21.36 24.57
CA TYR A 447 -2.46 -22.28 23.64
C TYR A 447 -1.48 -21.53 22.74
N SER A 448 -0.21 -21.92 22.77
CA SER A 448 0.81 -21.38 21.87
C SER A 448 0.80 -22.14 20.56
N LEU A 449 0.40 -21.47 19.49
CA LEU A 449 0.22 -22.02 18.15
C LEU A 449 1.36 -21.57 17.23
N ASP A 450 1.81 -22.46 16.35
CA ASP A 450 2.66 -22.08 15.23
C ASP A 450 1.77 -21.59 14.06
N ASN A 451 2.04 -21.98 12.81
CA ASN A 451 1.20 -21.57 11.68
C ASN A 451 -0.04 -22.46 11.54
N CYS A 452 -1.20 -21.83 11.35
CA CYS A 452 -2.48 -22.48 11.07
C CYS A 452 -3.27 -21.65 10.05
N PRO A 453 -3.96 -22.27 9.07
CA PRO A 453 -4.83 -21.55 8.14
C PRO A 453 -5.92 -20.77 8.89
N HIS A 454 -6.04 -19.47 8.59
CA HIS A 454 -6.99 -18.60 9.28
C HIS A 454 -8.45 -18.90 8.93
N ASP A 455 -8.72 -19.38 7.72
CA ASP A 455 -10.04 -19.87 7.27
C ASP A 455 -10.52 -21.06 8.11
N TRP A 456 -9.61 -21.92 8.57
CA TRP A 456 -9.95 -22.99 9.52
C TRP A 456 -10.03 -22.48 10.96
N LEU A 457 -9.07 -21.68 11.39
CA LEU A 457 -8.92 -21.31 12.80
C LEU A 457 -9.98 -20.31 13.27
N PHE A 458 -10.27 -19.27 12.47
CA PHE A 458 -11.08 -18.15 12.94
C PHE A 458 -12.56 -18.51 13.10
N GLU A 459 -13.08 -19.49 12.35
CA GLU A 459 -14.43 -20.04 12.58
C GLU A 459 -14.62 -20.63 14.00
N ARG A 460 -13.51 -21.00 14.64
CA ARG A 460 -13.45 -21.57 15.99
C ARG A 460 -13.11 -20.52 17.05
N CYS A 461 -12.89 -19.26 16.67
CA CYS A 461 -12.60 -18.17 17.59
C CYS A 461 -13.86 -17.34 17.89
N VAL A 462 -13.86 -16.67 19.05
CA VAL A 462 -14.91 -15.71 19.42
C VAL A 462 -14.57 -14.29 18.96
N ALA A 463 -13.28 -13.96 18.89
CA ALA A 463 -12.75 -12.68 18.45
C ALA A 463 -11.28 -12.84 18.00
N VAL A 464 -10.77 -11.84 17.28
CA VAL A 464 -9.39 -11.84 16.78
C VAL A 464 -8.66 -10.53 17.10
N VAL A 465 -7.40 -10.64 17.52
CA VAL A 465 -6.47 -9.52 17.70
C VAL A 465 -5.29 -9.74 16.76
N HIS A 466 -5.04 -8.81 15.85
CA HIS A 466 -3.95 -8.95 14.91
C HIS A 466 -3.36 -7.62 14.46
N HIS A 467 -2.34 -7.66 13.61
CA HIS A 467 -1.59 -6.48 13.18
C HIS A 467 -2.32 -5.60 12.16
N GLY A 468 -3.49 -5.99 11.67
CA GLY A 468 -4.24 -5.24 10.64
C GLY A 468 -3.85 -5.49 9.18
N GLY A 469 -3.08 -6.52 8.84
CA GLY A 469 -2.82 -6.82 7.42
C GLY A 469 -4.08 -7.25 6.67
N ALA A 470 -4.27 -6.75 5.44
CA ALA A 470 -5.52 -6.89 4.66
C ALA A 470 -6.11 -8.32 4.65
N GLY A 471 -5.29 -9.34 4.36
CA GLY A 471 -5.75 -10.73 4.32
C GLY A 471 -6.16 -11.31 5.68
N THR A 472 -5.52 -10.88 6.78
CA THR A 472 -5.93 -11.31 8.13
C THR A 472 -7.21 -10.61 8.56
N THR A 473 -7.33 -9.30 8.25
CA THR A 473 -8.57 -8.54 8.45
C THR A 473 -9.72 -9.22 7.70
N ALA A 474 -9.53 -9.54 6.42
CA ALA A 474 -10.52 -10.20 5.59
C ALA A 474 -10.97 -11.55 6.17
N ALA A 475 -10.03 -12.39 6.61
CA ALA A 475 -10.33 -13.69 7.20
C ALA A 475 -11.12 -13.55 8.51
N GLY A 476 -10.75 -12.60 9.38
CA GLY A 476 -11.45 -12.35 10.65
C GLY A 476 -12.89 -11.90 10.42
N LEU A 477 -13.09 -10.97 9.50
CA LEU A 477 -14.41 -10.46 9.14
C LEU A 477 -15.28 -11.53 8.46
N LYS A 478 -14.71 -12.34 7.56
CA LYS A 478 -15.40 -13.47 6.93
C LYS A 478 -15.87 -14.50 7.97
N ALA A 479 -15.06 -14.78 8.98
CA ALA A 479 -15.40 -15.69 10.07
C ALA A 479 -16.37 -15.06 11.11
N ALA A 480 -16.91 -13.87 10.82
CA ALA A 480 -17.76 -13.10 11.72
C ALA A 480 -17.13 -12.84 13.10
N CYS A 481 -15.80 -12.71 13.16
CA CYS A 481 -15.10 -12.39 14.40
C CYS A 481 -15.04 -10.87 14.59
N PRO A 482 -15.55 -10.34 15.72
CA PRO A 482 -15.11 -9.04 16.22
C PRO A 482 -13.59 -8.94 16.22
N THR A 483 -13.07 -7.82 15.73
CA THR A 483 -11.65 -7.70 15.35
C THR A 483 -11.02 -6.47 15.99
N THR A 484 -9.93 -6.65 16.75
CA THR A 484 -9.06 -5.56 17.20
C THR A 484 -7.79 -5.56 16.37
N ILE A 485 -7.40 -4.39 15.84
CA ILE A 485 -6.12 -4.26 15.13
C ILE A 485 -5.11 -3.44 15.94
N VAL A 486 -3.89 -3.97 16.01
CA VAL A 486 -2.72 -3.36 16.62
C VAL A 486 -1.74 -3.02 15.49
N PRO A 487 -1.86 -1.84 14.85
CA PRO A 487 -1.07 -1.55 13.67
C PRO A 487 0.39 -1.21 14.02
N PHE A 488 1.29 -1.73 13.19
CA PHE A 488 2.72 -1.48 13.21
C PHE A 488 3.12 -0.48 12.11
N PHE A 489 2.66 -0.70 10.86
CA PHE A 489 3.06 0.11 9.71
C PHE A 489 2.15 -0.07 8.48
N GLY A 490 2.46 0.68 7.41
CA GLY A 490 1.85 0.48 6.10
C GLY A 490 0.35 0.78 6.09
N ASP A 491 -0.42 -0.16 5.55
CA ASP A 491 -1.89 -0.13 5.41
C ASP A 491 -2.63 -0.53 6.69
N GLN A 492 -1.94 -1.04 7.69
CA GLN A 492 -2.56 -1.59 8.90
C GLN A 492 -3.42 -0.57 9.67
N PRO A 493 -3.01 0.71 9.85
CA PRO A 493 -3.88 1.71 10.45
C PRO A 493 -5.15 1.96 9.65
N PHE A 494 -5.06 1.98 8.31
CA PHE A 494 -6.22 2.15 7.44
C PHE A 494 -7.24 1.05 7.73
N TRP A 495 -6.84 -0.22 7.76
CA TRP A 495 -7.76 -1.32 8.09
C TRP A 495 -8.32 -1.23 9.50
N GLY A 496 -7.50 -0.79 10.47
CA GLY A 496 -7.96 -0.55 11.82
C GLY A 496 -9.07 0.49 11.89
N GLU A 497 -8.90 1.59 11.16
CA GLU A 497 -9.91 2.64 11.02
C GLU A 497 -11.17 2.12 10.32
N GLN A 498 -11.05 1.30 9.26
CA GLN A 498 -12.22 0.74 8.55
C GLN A 498 -13.01 -0.24 9.43
N VAL A 499 -12.32 -1.12 10.17
CA VAL A 499 -12.94 -2.04 11.14
C VAL A 499 -13.66 -1.27 12.24
N HIS A 500 -13.04 -0.22 12.76
CA HIS A 500 -13.66 0.63 13.78
C HIS A 500 -14.87 1.40 13.24
N ALA A 501 -14.74 2.02 12.06
CA ALA A 501 -15.81 2.79 11.41
C ALA A 501 -17.03 1.92 11.09
N LYS A 502 -16.81 0.64 10.74
CA LYS A 502 -17.88 -0.34 10.53
C LYS A 502 -18.47 -0.88 11.84
N GLY A 503 -17.82 -0.61 12.97
CA GLY A 503 -18.29 -0.99 14.30
C GLY A 503 -18.11 -2.47 14.64
N VAL A 504 -17.34 -3.19 13.84
CA VAL A 504 -17.01 -4.62 14.03
C VAL A 504 -15.74 -4.81 14.88
N GLY A 505 -15.24 -3.73 15.48
CA GLY A 505 -14.07 -3.70 16.32
C GLY A 505 -13.90 -2.36 17.05
N PRO A 506 -13.06 -2.32 18.11
CA PRO A 506 -12.72 -1.08 18.78
C PRO A 506 -11.81 -0.21 17.89
N ALA A 507 -11.51 1.00 18.35
CA ALA A 507 -10.48 1.83 17.72
C ALA A 507 -9.13 1.07 17.70
N PRO A 508 -8.32 1.22 16.64
CA PRO A 508 -7.03 0.54 16.57
C PRO A 508 -6.12 0.99 17.72
N ILE A 509 -5.27 0.08 18.19
CA ILE A 509 -4.30 0.34 19.26
C ILE A 509 -2.92 0.46 18.61
N PRO A 510 -2.40 1.67 18.32
CA PRO A 510 -1.06 1.81 17.78
C PRO A 510 -0.05 1.05 18.63
N ILE A 511 0.91 0.39 18.00
CA ILE A 511 1.88 -0.46 18.71
C ILE A 511 2.61 0.28 19.84
N ASP A 512 2.90 1.56 19.66
CA ASP A 512 3.59 2.40 20.66
C ASP A 512 2.70 2.73 21.88
N GLU A 513 1.39 2.50 21.75
CA GLU A 513 0.40 2.70 22.81
C GLU A 513 -0.14 1.38 23.36
N PHE A 514 0.40 0.24 22.92
CA PHE A 514 -0.07 -1.08 23.33
C PHE A 514 0.14 -1.29 24.83
N SER A 515 -0.96 -1.46 25.56
CA SER A 515 -0.93 -1.60 27.03
C SER A 515 -1.99 -2.60 27.50
N LEU A 516 -1.84 -3.07 28.73
CA LEU A 516 -2.79 -3.97 29.37
C LEU A 516 -4.20 -3.40 29.41
N ASP A 517 -4.36 -2.15 29.83
CA ASP A 517 -5.67 -1.52 29.98
C ASP A 517 -6.37 -1.40 28.62
N LYS A 518 -5.65 -0.94 27.59
CA LYS A 518 -6.20 -0.84 26.24
C LYS A 518 -6.60 -2.20 25.65
N LEU A 519 -5.79 -3.23 25.86
CA LEU A 519 -6.12 -4.57 25.38
C LEU A 519 -7.33 -5.16 26.12
N VAL A 520 -7.42 -4.96 27.45
CA VAL A 520 -8.58 -5.39 28.25
C VAL A 520 -9.85 -4.67 27.78
N GLU A 521 -9.80 -3.36 27.55
CA GLU A 521 -10.92 -2.59 27.03
C GLU A 521 -11.34 -3.06 25.64
N ALA A 522 -10.38 -3.31 24.75
CA ALA A 522 -10.63 -3.83 23.40
C ALA A 522 -11.28 -5.21 23.42
N ILE A 523 -10.79 -6.14 24.26
CA ILE A 523 -11.41 -7.46 24.45
C ILE A 523 -12.84 -7.31 24.95
N ARG A 524 -13.08 -6.50 25.99
CA ARG A 524 -14.43 -6.25 26.50
C ARG A 524 -15.35 -5.64 25.45
N PHE A 525 -14.84 -4.75 24.62
CA PHE A 525 -15.60 -4.17 23.51
C PHE A 525 -15.98 -5.24 22.50
N MET A 526 -15.03 -6.07 22.05
CA MET A 526 -15.28 -7.14 21.07
C MET A 526 -16.31 -8.17 21.55
N LEU A 527 -16.37 -8.42 22.86
CA LEU A 527 -17.31 -9.38 23.46
C LEU A 527 -18.73 -8.83 23.66
N LYS A 528 -18.99 -7.56 23.32
CA LYS A 528 -20.35 -7.00 23.39
C LYS A 528 -21.26 -7.65 22.35
N PRO A 529 -22.50 -8.05 22.71
CA PRO A 529 -23.46 -8.64 21.76
C PRO A 529 -23.67 -7.80 20.51
N GLU A 530 -23.80 -6.48 20.65
CA GLU A 530 -24.00 -5.55 19.53
C GLU A 530 -22.80 -5.42 18.58
N VAL A 531 -21.59 -5.80 19.01
CA VAL A 531 -20.40 -5.85 18.14
C VAL A 531 -20.39 -7.17 17.38
N LYS A 532 -20.77 -8.27 18.04
CA LYS A 532 -20.93 -9.57 17.40
C LYS A 532 -22.03 -9.56 16.34
N GLU A 533 -23.19 -8.97 16.63
CA GLU A 533 -24.29 -8.82 15.67
C GLU A 533 -23.85 -8.08 14.39
N ARG A 534 -23.12 -6.98 14.54
CA ARG A 534 -22.54 -6.24 13.39
C ARG A 534 -21.51 -7.06 12.62
N ALA A 535 -20.70 -7.86 13.31
CA ALA A 535 -19.74 -8.75 12.65
C ALA A 535 -20.47 -9.86 11.86
N ASP A 536 -21.57 -10.40 12.39
CA ASP A 536 -22.42 -11.38 11.70
C ASP A 536 -23.13 -10.77 10.49
N GLU A 537 -23.65 -9.55 10.61
CA GLU A 537 -24.25 -8.82 9.49
C GLU A 537 -23.25 -8.57 8.36
N LEU A 538 -22.04 -8.12 8.69
CA LEU A 538 -20.99 -7.90 7.70
C LEU A 538 -20.55 -9.22 7.04
N ALA A 539 -20.36 -10.28 7.82
CA ALA A 539 -19.99 -11.59 7.29
C ALA A 539 -21.07 -12.13 6.33
N ARG A 540 -22.36 -12.03 6.69
CA ARG A 540 -23.47 -12.39 5.81
C ARG A 540 -23.50 -11.56 4.52
N ALA A 541 -23.21 -10.26 4.60
CA ALA A 541 -23.10 -9.43 3.41
C ALA A 541 -21.94 -9.86 2.51
N MET A 542 -20.83 -10.31 3.11
CA MET A 542 -19.66 -10.83 2.41
C MET A 542 -19.86 -12.25 1.83
N GLU A 543 -20.82 -13.05 2.30
CA GLU A 543 -21.06 -14.41 1.78
C GLU A 543 -21.42 -14.44 0.29
N GLY A 544 -22.11 -13.42 -0.20
CA GLY A 544 -22.44 -13.27 -1.62
C GLY A 544 -21.30 -12.75 -2.50
N GLU A 545 -20.16 -12.39 -1.90
CA GLU A 545 -19.00 -11.87 -2.62
C GLU A 545 -18.08 -13.00 -3.06
N ASP A 546 -17.80 -13.06 -4.37
CA ASP A 546 -16.66 -13.82 -4.90
C ASP A 546 -15.64 -12.85 -5.48
N GLY A 547 -14.70 -12.42 -4.63
CA GLY A 547 -13.64 -11.51 -5.05
C GLY A 547 -12.73 -12.09 -6.12
N VAL A 548 -12.58 -13.41 -6.21
CA VAL A 548 -11.76 -14.07 -7.23
C VAL A 548 -12.47 -13.97 -8.59
N ALA A 549 -13.74 -14.36 -8.67
CA ALA A 549 -14.54 -14.20 -9.88
C ALA A 549 -14.73 -12.72 -10.23
N GLY A 550 -14.91 -11.85 -9.25
CA GLY A 550 -15.00 -10.41 -9.40
C GLY A 550 -13.73 -9.81 -10.02
N SER A 551 -12.55 -10.22 -9.55
CA SER A 551 -11.26 -9.83 -10.16
C SER A 551 -11.14 -10.27 -11.61
N VAL A 552 -11.49 -11.52 -11.91
CA VAL A 552 -11.42 -12.05 -13.29
C VAL A 552 -12.42 -11.33 -14.20
N LYS A 553 -13.65 -11.08 -13.72
CA LYS A 553 -14.65 -10.30 -14.45
C LYS A 553 -14.19 -8.86 -14.69
N ALA A 554 -13.59 -8.21 -13.70
CA ALA A 554 -13.01 -6.88 -13.87
C ALA A 554 -11.85 -6.89 -14.87
N PHE A 555 -11.00 -7.93 -14.84
CA PHE A 555 -9.95 -8.11 -15.83
C PHE A 555 -10.51 -8.20 -17.25
N TYR A 556 -11.53 -9.03 -17.49
CA TYR A 556 -12.17 -9.17 -18.79
C TYR A 556 -12.89 -7.90 -19.24
N LYS A 557 -13.58 -7.22 -18.33
CA LYS A 557 -14.26 -5.93 -18.59
C LYS A 557 -13.29 -4.88 -19.16
N HIS A 558 -12.05 -4.85 -18.66
CA HIS A 558 -11.04 -3.87 -19.07
C HIS A 558 -10.04 -4.40 -20.09
N PHE A 559 -10.15 -5.67 -20.50
CA PHE A 559 -9.30 -6.23 -21.52
C PHE A 559 -9.69 -5.69 -22.90
N PRO A 560 -8.78 -5.07 -23.66
CA PRO A 560 -9.11 -4.51 -24.96
C PRO A 560 -9.33 -5.63 -25.98
N VAL A 561 -10.60 -5.93 -26.28
CA VAL A 561 -10.95 -6.86 -27.36
C VAL A 561 -10.57 -6.22 -28.70
N ARG A 562 -9.64 -6.84 -29.44
CA ARG A 562 -9.39 -6.45 -30.84
C ARG A 562 -10.66 -6.74 -31.64
N LYS A 563 -11.39 -5.71 -32.05
CA LYS A 563 -12.38 -5.87 -33.13
C LYS A 563 -11.66 -6.42 -34.36
N SER A 564 -12.11 -7.57 -34.87
CA SER A 564 -11.63 -8.09 -36.14
C SER A 564 -11.83 -7.03 -37.23
N LYS A 565 -10.90 -6.92 -38.18
CA LYS A 565 -10.92 -5.92 -39.26
C LYS A 565 -12.06 -6.14 -40.28
N ASP A 566 -12.99 -7.06 -40.03
CA ASP A 566 -13.98 -7.51 -41.00
C ASP A 566 -15.40 -6.96 -40.74
N GLU A 567 -15.60 -6.05 -39.79
CA GLU A 567 -16.84 -5.28 -39.71
C GLU A 567 -16.70 -3.95 -40.48
N PRO A 568 -17.50 -3.72 -41.55
CA PRO A 568 -17.50 -2.44 -42.23
C PRO A 568 -18.02 -1.36 -41.27
N ASP A 569 -17.22 -0.32 -41.13
CA ASP A 569 -17.49 0.85 -40.30
C ASP A 569 -18.79 1.53 -40.77
N THR A 570 -19.92 1.24 -40.11
CA THR A 570 -21.15 2.02 -40.28
C THR A 570 -20.93 3.39 -39.67
N THR A 571 -20.32 4.25 -40.46
CA THR A 571 -20.10 5.66 -40.19
C THR A 571 -21.45 6.33 -39.94
N GLN A 572 -21.70 6.70 -38.68
CA GLN A 572 -22.70 7.71 -38.36
C GLN A 572 -22.18 9.05 -38.89
N THR A 573 -22.79 9.51 -39.99
CA THR A 573 -22.61 10.84 -40.55
C THR A 573 -23.10 11.89 -39.56
N HIS A 574 -22.21 12.44 -38.74
CA HIS A 574 -22.45 13.72 -38.09
C HIS A 574 -22.25 14.84 -39.11
N HIS A 575 -23.36 15.50 -39.47
CA HIS A 575 -23.37 16.74 -40.22
C HIS A 575 -22.52 17.81 -39.50
N HIS A 576 -21.35 18.13 -40.08
CA HIS A 576 -20.66 19.38 -39.78
C HIS A 576 -21.24 20.49 -40.65
N SER A 577 -22.02 21.39 -40.03
CA SER A 577 -22.38 22.66 -40.65
C SER A 577 -21.37 23.75 -40.27
N GLY A 578 -20.61 24.22 -41.25
CA GLY A 578 -20.41 25.67 -41.44
C GLY A 578 -19.03 26.28 -41.20
N VAL A 579 -18.30 26.48 -42.31
CA VAL A 579 -17.57 27.70 -42.75
C VAL A 579 -16.51 28.29 -41.78
N PHE A 580 -15.20 28.31 -42.09
CA PHE A 580 -14.55 29.14 -43.12
C PHE A 580 -13.26 28.49 -43.65
N SER A 581 -13.17 28.34 -44.96
CA SER A 581 -11.96 28.03 -45.73
C SER A 581 -11.57 29.28 -46.52
N ILE A 582 -10.33 29.74 -46.35
CA ILE A 582 -9.68 30.63 -47.32
C ILE A 582 -8.31 30.04 -47.63
N ARG A 583 -8.21 29.33 -48.75
CA ARG A 583 -6.98 29.29 -49.54
C ARG A 583 -7.30 29.20 -51.04
N ARG A 584 -6.67 30.15 -51.75
CA ARG A 584 -6.28 30.19 -53.17
C ARG A 584 -7.28 30.68 -54.20
N CYS A 585 -6.95 31.85 -54.76
CA CYS A 585 -6.94 32.05 -56.20
C CYS A 585 -5.49 32.40 -56.65
N PHE A 586 -5.11 31.80 -57.78
CA PHE A 586 -3.93 32.01 -58.64
C PHE A 586 -3.78 33.51 -59.04
N GLY A 587 -2.68 34.09 -59.53
CA GLY A 587 -1.47 33.66 -60.24
C GLY A 587 -1.09 34.79 -61.23
N HIS A 588 0.21 34.96 -61.53
CA HIS A 588 0.83 35.84 -62.56
C HIS A 588 0.72 37.38 -62.45
N ALA A 589 1.86 38.02 -62.19
CA ALA A 589 2.65 38.79 -63.17
C ALA A 589 4.11 38.87 -62.67
#